data_AF-A0A1M6KZ67-F1
#
_entry.id   AF-A0A1M6KZ67-F1
#
_cell.length_a   1.000
_cell.length_b   1.000
_cell.length_c   1.000
_cell.angle_alpha   90.00
_cell.angle_beta   90.00
_cell.angle_gamma   90.00
#
_symmetry.space_group_name_H-M   'P 1'
#
loop_
_entity.id
_entity.type
_entity.pdbx_description
1 polymer ?
#
loop_
_entity_poly.entity_id
_entity_poly.type
_entity_poly.pdbx_seq_one_letter_code
_entity_poly.pdbx_strand_id
1 'polypeptide(L)'
;MEAIQEKTLFKLDVAILLATLGLLFFNYLAFHITVEFLCAFFAMNAGVVVFRSEQSLRSTFCNILAVTLCAVALVDIMHLLAYKGMDLLPVHEANAATQFWVIGRYVLALGILVATLCQKQLPIAVIIAATGIVTGIAVAGVFSGHFPDAFIDGYGLTQFKVLSEYVIISMLIISILLISFRQQIFSVRGHFLFISALGVTILSELMFTLYQDVYGIFNAAGHVLKLIAYLLLLHLFHFYYNRGS
;
A
#
# COMPACT_ATOMS: atom_id res chain seq x y z
N MET A 1 26.30 -17.79 -0.49
CA MET A 1 25.18 -17.77 -1.46
C MET A 1 24.20 -16.64 -1.13
N GLU A 2 23.73 -16.53 0.11
CA GLU A 2 22.82 -15.45 0.57
C GLU A 2 23.34 -14.03 0.29
N ALA A 3 24.59 -13.71 0.61
CA ALA A 3 25.15 -12.37 0.38
C ALA A 3 25.26 -11.98 -1.12
N ILE A 4 25.34 -12.96 -2.02
CA ILE A 4 25.34 -12.72 -3.47
C ILE A 4 23.91 -12.43 -3.93
N GLN A 5 22.95 -13.22 -3.47
CA GLN A 5 21.52 -13.03 -3.74
C GLN A 5 21.02 -11.66 -3.24
N GLU A 6 21.42 -11.24 -2.03
CA GLU A 6 21.08 -9.95 -1.47
C GLU A 6 21.62 -8.77 -2.30
N LYS A 7 22.88 -8.85 -2.74
CA LYS A 7 23.45 -7.85 -3.65
C LYS A 7 22.73 -7.79 -4.99
N THR A 8 22.28 -8.94 -5.50
CA THR A 8 21.52 -9.01 -6.75
C THR A 8 20.15 -8.37 -6.60
N LEU A 9 19.42 -8.67 -5.52
CA LEU A 9 18.12 -8.06 -5.26
C LEU A 9 18.22 -6.54 -5.08
N PHE A 10 19.22 -6.05 -4.33
CA PHE A 10 19.44 -4.61 -4.19
C PHE A 10 19.72 -3.91 -5.53
N LYS A 11 20.53 -4.53 -6.41
CA LYS A 11 20.77 -3.99 -7.76
C LYS A 11 19.48 -3.94 -8.58
N LEU A 12 18.62 -4.94 -8.43
CA LEU A 12 17.32 -4.98 -9.11
C LEU A 12 16.40 -3.86 -8.62
N ASP A 13 16.33 -3.63 -7.29
CA ASP A 13 15.54 -2.54 -6.71
C ASP A 13 16.00 -1.18 -7.24
N VAL A 14 17.32 -0.95 -7.26
CA VAL A 14 17.92 0.27 -7.81
C VAL A 14 17.58 0.43 -9.29
N ALA A 15 17.66 -0.65 -10.08
CA ALA A 15 17.31 -0.61 -11.49
C ALA A 15 15.82 -0.27 -11.71
N ILE A 16 14.91 -0.85 -10.92
CA ILE A 16 13.48 -0.54 -10.95
C ILE A 16 13.24 0.94 -10.61
N LEU A 17 13.89 1.45 -9.56
CA LEU A 17 13.76 2.86 -9.16
C LEU A 17 14.31 3.81 -10.22
N LEU A 18 15.47 3.53 -10.81
CA LEU A 18 16.03 4.36 -11.87
C LEU A 18 15.18 4.33 -13.15
N ALA A 19 14.65 3.15 -13.53
CA ALA A 19 13.76 3.03 -14.68
C ALA A 19 12.46 3.82 -14.49
N THR A 20 11.84 3.71 -13.31
CA THR A 20 10.62 4.47 -12.98
C THR A 20 10.90 5.97 -12.95
N LEU A 21 11.99 6.42 -12.32
CA LEU A 21 12.39 7.84 -12.36
C LEU A 21 12.66 8.33 -13.79
N GLY A 22 13.22 7.50 -14.67
CA GLY A 22 13.40 7.83 -16.08
C GLY A 22 12.07 8.11 -16.80
N LEU A 23 11.03 7.33 -16.50
CA LEU A 23 9.68 7.55 -17.05
C LEU A 23 9.08 8.88 -16.62
N LEU A 24 9.35 9.34 -15.39
CA LEU A 24 8.84 10.61 -14.88
C LEU A 24 9.23 11.79 -15.77
N PHE A 25 10.46 11.78 -16.30
CA PHE A 25 10.97 12.80 -17.20
C PHE A 25 10.49 12.66 -18.65
N PHE A 26 10.00 11.48 -19.03
CA PHE A 26 9.50 11.22 -20.38
C PHE A 26 7.99 11.51 -20.48
N ASN A 27 7.19 10.95 -19.57
CA ASN A 27 5.76 11.10 -19.53
C ASN A 27 5.22 10.75 -18.12
N TYR A 28 4.54 11.71 -17.49
CA TYR A 28 4.03 11.53 -16.12
C TYR A 28 3.06 10.34 -16.01
N LEU A 29 2.14 10.20 -16.96
CA LEU A 29 1.14 9.14 -16.93
C LEU A 29 1.81 7.76 -17.04
N ALA A 30 2.83 7.63 -17.89
CA ALA A 30 3.63 6.40 -17.98
C ALA A 30 4.35 6.08 -16.66
N PHE A 31 4.90 7.09 -15.99
CA PHE A 31 5.47 6.94 -14.65
C PHE A 31 4.42 6.48 -13.63
N HIS A 32 3.28 7.16 -13.55
CA HIS A 32 2.21 6.86 -12.61
C HIS A 32 1.69 5.42 -12.77
N ILE A 33 1.31 5.03 -13.99
CA ILE A 33 0.83 3.68 -14.30
C ILE A 33 1.87 2.63 -13.88
N THR A 34 3.13 2.87 -14.20
CA THR A 34 4.20 1.90 -13.90
C THR A 34 4.39 1.75 -12.39
N VAL A 35 4.43 2.86 -11.65
CA VAL A 35 4.60 2.80 -10.19
C VAL A 35 3.39 2.15 -9.52
N GLU A 36 2.18 2.53 -9.89
CA GLU A 36 0.96 1.96 -9.33
C GLU A 36 0.84 0.45 -9.63
N PHE A 37 1.13 0.04 -10.87
CA PHE A 37 1.15 -1.36 -11.27
C PHE A 37 2.19 -2.17 -10.48
N LEU A 38 3.42 -1.66 -10.37
CA LEU A 38 4.48 -2.34 -9.61
C LEU A 38 4.11 -2.50 -8.13
N CYS A 39 3.55 -1.45 -7.52
CA CYS A 39 3.08 -1.52 -6.13
C CYS A 39 1.97 -2.56 -5.97
N ALA A 40 0.93 -2.53 -6.80
CA ALA A 40 -0.16 -3.50 -6.76
C ALA A 40 0.36 -4.94 -6.98
N PHE A 41 1.29 -5.12 -7.93
CA PHE A 41 1.94 -6.40 -8.20
C PHE A 41 2.72 -6.91 -6.98
N PHE A 42 3.55 -6.09 -6.34
CA PHE A 42 4.32 -6.51 -5.15
C PHE A 42 3.42 -6.83 -3.95
N ALA A 43 2.37 -6.03 -3.70
CA ALA A 43 1.41 -6.33 -2.63
C ALA A 43 0.64 -7.63 -2.88
N MET A 44 0.20 -7.87 -4.12
CA MET A 44 -0.46 -9.13 -4.47
C MET A 44 0.47 -10.33 -4.29
N ASN A 45 1.73 -10.22 -4.74
CA ASN A 45 2.73 -11.29 -4.57
C ASN A 45 2.99 -11.59 -3.09
N ALA A 46 3.13 -10.55 -2.25
CA ALA A 46 3.29 -10.70 -0.82
C ALA A 46 2.12 -11.50 -0.19
N GLY A 47 0.87 -11.20 -0.57
CA GLY A 47 -0.28 -11.95 -0.10
C GLY A 47 -0.31 -13.40 -0.59
N VAL A 48 0.01 -13.64 -1.86
CA VAL A 48 0.07 -15.00 -2.44
C VAL A 48 1.12 -15.87 -1.75
N VAL A 49 2.29 -15.32 -1.41
CA VAL A 49 3.34 -16.07 -0.67
C VAL A 49 2.79 -16.57 0.67
N VAL A 50 2.07 -15.73 1.41
CA VAL A 50 1.44 -16.13 2.68
C VAL A 50 0.38 -17.20 2.44
N PHE A 51 -0.48 -17.04 1.43
CA PHE A 51 -1.53 -18.03 1.11
C PHE A 51 -1.00 -19.37 0.58
N ARG A 52 0.26 -19.42 0.14
CA ARG A 52 0.94 -20.66 -0.28
C ARG A 52 1.82 -21.26 0.80
N SER A 53 2.20 -20.49 1.83
CA SER A 53 3.02 -20.97 2.94
C SER A 53 2.33 -22.06 3.77
N GLU A 54 3.09 -22.91 4.45
CA GLU A 54 2.52 -23.94 5.32
C GLU A 54 1.65 -23.34 6.43
N GLN A 55 0.54 -24.00 6.76
CA GLN A 55 -0.41 -23.50 7.76
C GLN A 55 0.23 -23.30 9.15
N SER A 56 1.22 -24.12 9.50
CA SER A 56 2.03 -24.01 10.72
C SER A 56 2.81 -22.69 10.82
N LEU A 57 3.14 -22.06 9.69
CA LEU A 57 3.87 -20.80 9.60
C LEU A 57 2.95 -19.56 9.55
N ARG A 58 1.63 -19.76 9.49
CA ARG A 58 0.65 -18.67 9.35
C ARG A 58 0.15 -18.19 10.71
N SER A 59 0.75 -17.12 11.21
CA SER A 59 0.18 -16.37 12.33
C SER A 59 -1.06 -15.58 11.89
N THR A 60 -1.94 -15.21 12.84
CA THR A 60 -3.08 -14.34 12.52
C THR A 60 -2.63 -12.97 12.01
N PHE A 61 -1.51 -12.46 12.52
CA PHE A 61 -0.87 -11.25 12.00
C PHE A 61 -0.57 -11.38 10.50
N CYS A 62 0.12 -12.46 10.10
CA CYS A 62 0.49 -12.70 8.69
C CYS A 62 -0.75 -12.85 7.80
N ASN A 63 -1.79 -13.56 8.28
CA ASN A 63 -3.04 -13.71 7.53
C ASN A 63 -3.75 -12.38 7.31
N ILE A 64 -3.87 -11.54 8.35
CA ILE A 64 -4.48 -10.21 8.22
C ILE A 64 -3.68 -9.34 7.26
N LEU A 65 -2.35 -9.32 7.39
CA LEU A 65 -1.48 -8.53 6.53
C LEU A 65 -1.58 -8.98 5.06
N ALA A 66 -1.60 -10.29 4.79
CA ALA A 66 -1.75 -10.84 3.44
C ALA A 66 -3.06 -10.43 2.78
N VAL A 67 -4.18 -10.64 3.48
CA VAL A 67 -5.52 -10.28 2.98
C VAL A 67 -5.61 -8.76 2.75
N THR A 68 -5.05 -7.98 3.68
CA THR A 68 -4.97 -6.52 3.56
C THR A 68 -4.22 -6.12 2.29
N LEU A 69 -3.03 -6.65 2.05
CA LEU A 69 -2.22 -6.32 0.87
C LEU A 69 -2.91 -6.73 -0.44
N CYS A 70 -3.58 -7.89 -0.48
CA CYS A 70 -4.39 -8.27 -1.65
C CYS A 70 -5.55 -7.29 -1.89
N ALA A 71 -6.27 -6.87 -0.85
CA ALA A 71 -7.35 -5.90 -0.99
C ALA A 71 -6.83 -4.53 -1.44
N VAL A 72 -5.72 -4.07 -0.87
CA VAL A 72 -5.04 -2.82 -1.27
C VAL A 72 -4.62 -2.90 -2.75
N ALA A 73 -4.04 -4.01 -3.20
CA ALA A 73 -3.65 -4.18 -4.60
C ALA A 73 -4.86 -4.05 -5.56
N LEU A 74 -6.01 -4.62 -5.20
CA LEU A 74 -7.24 -4.50 -6.01
C LEU A 74 -7.75 -3.06 -6.05
N VAL A 75 -7.71 -2.35 -4.92
CA VAL A 75 -8.13 -0.94 -4.86
C VAL A 75 -7.14 -0.03 -5.59
N ASP A 76 -5.84 -0.28 -5.48
CA ASP A 76 -4.79 0.45 -6.20
C ASP A 76 -4.95 0.28 -7.73
N ILE A 77 -5.39 -0.90 -8.20
CA ILE A 77 -5.76 -1.09 -9.62
C ILE A 77 -6.96 -0.22 -9.98
N MET A 78 -8.00 -0.13 -9.14
CA MET A 78 -9.14 0.77 -9.41
C MET A 78 -8.71 2.24 -9.44
N HIS A 79 -7.82 2.65 -8.53
CA HIS A 79 -7.20 3.98 -8.54
C HIS A 79 -6.46 4.26 -9.85
N LEU A 80 -5.61 3.32 -10.29
CA LEU A 80 -4.88 3.41 -11.56
C LEU A 80 -5.84 3.58 -12.73
N LEU A 81 -6.89 2.74 -12.81
CA LEU A 81 -7.85 2.79 -13.92
C LEU A 81 -8.71 4.07 -13.93
N ALA A 82 -8.93 4.67 -12.76
CA ALA A 82 -9.68 5.91 -12.60
C ALA A 82 -8.81 7.18 -12.79
N TYR A 83 -7.50 7.04 -12.95
CA TYR A 83 -6.59 8.18 -12.94
C TYR A 83 -6.81 9.09 -14.14
N LYS A 84 -6.66 10.40 -13.92
CA LYS A 84 -6.87 11.43 -14.95
C LYS A 84 -5.98 11.14 -16.16
N GLY A 85 -6.57 11.13 -17.36
CA GLY A 85 -5.88 10.83 -18.61
C GLY A 85 -5.85 9.35 -19.03
N MET A 86 -6.38 8.43 -18.23
CA MET A 86 -6.53 7.02 -18.62
C MET A 86 -7.78 6.74 -19.48
N ASP A 87 -8.88 7.44 -19.19
CA ASP A 87 -10.18 7.32 -19.88
C ASP A 87 -10.74 5.88 -19.95
N LEU A 88 -10.43 5.04 -18.95
CA LEU A 88 -10.86 3.62 -18.90
C LEU A 88 -12.14 3.38 -18.09
N LEU A 89 -12.47 4.28 -17.16
CA LEU A 89 -13.68 4.22 -16.34
C LEU A 89 -14.58 5.42 -16.66
N PRO A 90 -15.92 5.27 -16.55
CA PRO A 90 -16.87 6.37 -16.77
C PRO A 90 -16.91 7.32 -15.56
N VAL A 91 -15.73 7.71 -15.08
CA VAL A 91 -15.53 8.68 -14.01
C VAL A 91 -14.79 9.85 -14.62
N HIS A 92 -15.33 11.04 -14.42
CA HIS A 92 -14.72 12.26 -14.90
C HIS A 92 -13.86 12.86 -13.79
N GLU A 93 -12.72 13.44 -14.18
CA GLU A 93 -11.82 14.19 -13.29
C GLU A 93 -11.04 13.33 -12.26
N ALA A 94 -10.20 13.99 -11.48
CA ALA A 94 -9.29 13.32 -10.55
C ALA A 94 -9.97 12.79 -9.26
N ASN A 95 -11.25 13.11 -9.02
CA ASN A 95 -11.93 12.82 -7.76
C ASN A 95 -12.03 11.31 -7.48
N ALA A 96 -12.54 10.51 -8.42
CA ALA A 96 -12.71 9.07 -8.23
C ALA A 96 -11.37 8.35 -7.96
N ALA A 97 -10.31 8.70 -8.70
CA ALA A 97 -8.97 8.20 -8.43
C ALA A 97 -8.52 8.54 -7.01
N THR A 98 -8.70 9.79 -6.57
CA THR A 98 -8.33 10.24 -5.22
C THR A 98 -9.18 9.57 -4.13
N GLN A 99 -10.45 9.24 -4.41
CA GLN A 99 -11.29 8.48 -3.49
C GLN A 99 -10.82 7.02 -3.35
N PHE A 100 -10.51 6.34 -4.46
CA PHE A 100 -9.91 5.00 -4.42
C PHE A 100 -8.57 5.00 -3.70
N TRP A 101 -7.76 6.04 -3.87
CA TRP A 101 -6.53 6.22 -3.10
C TRP A 101 -6.80 6.19 -1.60
N VAL A 102 -7.73 7.04 -1.12
CA VAL A 102 -8.12 7.10 0.30
C VAL A 102 -8.57 5.74 0.81
N ILE A 103 -9.42 5.05 0.05
CA ILE A 103 -9.90 3.70 0.42
C ILE A 103 -8.73 2.74 0.58
N GLY A 104 -7.83 2.67 -0.40
CA GLY A 104 -6.67 1.77 -0.37
C GLY A 104 -5.77 2.04 0.83
N ARG A 105 -5.53 3.31 1.15
CA ARG A 105 -4.70 3.69 2.30
C ARG A 105 -5.37 3.39 3.65
N TYR A 106 -6.68 3.59 3.76
CA TYR A 106 -7.44 3.17 4.95
C TYR A 106 -7.41 1.66 5.13
N VAL A 107 -7.64 0.87 4.07
CA VAL A 107 -7.56 -0.59 4.13
C VAL A 107 -6.17 -1.02 4.61
N LEU A 108 -5.11 -0.43 4.05
CA LEU A 108 -3.73 -0.71 4.46
C LEU A 108 -3.50 -0.42 5.95
N ALA A 109 -3.77 0.82 6.38
CA ALA A 109 -3.47 1.27 7.73
C ALA A 109 -4.34 0.59 8.79
N LEU A 110 -5.63 0.42 8.52
CA LEU A 110 -6.54 -0.30 9.42
C LEU A 110 -6.18 -1.78 9.49
N GLY A 111 -5.87 -2.42 8.36
CA GLY A 111 -5.47 -3.82 8.32
C GLY A 111 -4.20 -4.08 9.12
N ILE A 112 -3.19 -3.22 8.98
CA ILE A 112 -1.96 -3.29 9.79
C ILE A 112 -2.26 -3.04 11.28
N LEU A 113 -3.05 -2.02 11.61
CA LEU A 113 -3.40 -1.73 13.00
C LEU A 113 -4.14 -2.90 13.65
N VAL A 114 -5.13 -3.48 12.95
CA VAL A 114 -5.85 -4.67 13.41
C VAL A 114 -4.91 -5.87 13.53
N ALA A 115 -3.98 -6.07 12.60
CA ALA A 115 -2.97 -7.13 12.68
C ALA A 115 -2.10 -6.98 13.94
N THR A 116 -1.67 -5.75 14.28
CA THR A 116 -0.86 -5.50 15.48
C THR A 116 -1.65 -5.65 16.78
N LEU A 117 -2.95 -5.34 16.79
CA LEU A 117 -3.80 -5.48 17.97
C LEU A 117 -4.29 -6.91 18.19
N CYS A 118 -4.63 -7.63 17.12
CA CYS A 118 -5.24 -8.95 17.19
C CYS A 118 -4.25 -10.02 17.67
N GLN A 119 -4.51 -10.58 18.85
CA GLN A 119 -3.74 -11.69 19.42
C GLN A 119 -4.46 -13.04 19.32
N LYS A 120 -5.76 -13.02 18.97
CA LYS A 120 -6.59 -14.22 18.87
C LYS A 120 -6.34 -14.89 17.52
N GLN A 121 -6.44 -16.21 17.48
CA GLN A 121 -6.46 -16.92 16.21
C GLN A 121 -7.77 -16.65 15.48
N LEU A 122 -7.68 -16.10 14.27
CA LEU A 122 -8.85 -15.86 13.41
C LEU A 122 -8.81 -16.77 12.18
N PRO A 123 -9.94 -17.39 11.81
CA PRO A 123 -10.04 -18.12 10.55
C PRO A 123 -9.83 -17.16 9.38
N ILE A 124 -9.01 -17.57 8.40
CA ILE A 124 -8.68 -16.74 7.23
C ILE A 124 -9.94 -16.32 6.44
N ALA A 125 -10.95 -17.19 6.38
CA ALA A 125 -12.22 -16.88 5.72
C ALA A 125 -12.95 -15.68 6.37
N VAL A 126 -12.88 -15.55 7.70
CA VAL A 126 -13.47 -14.40 8.43
C VAL A 126 -12.71 -13.12 8.10
N ILE A 127 -11.38 -13.18 8.03
CA ILE A 127 -10.54 -12.04 7.66
C ILE A 127 -10.86 -11.60 6.21
N ILE A 128 -10.94 -12.54 5.26
CA ILE A 128 -11.29 -12.26 3.87
C ILE A 128 -12.68 -11.64 3.77
N ALA A 129 -13.68 -12.22 4.44
CA ALA A 129 -15.05 -11.71 4.41
C ALA A 129 -15.13 -10.30 5.00
N ALA A 130 -14.53 -10.07 6.17
CA ALA A 130 -14.56 -8.76 6.81
C ALA A 130 -13.87 -7.68 5.97
N THR A 131 -12.64 -7.93 5.51
CA THR A 131 -11.90 -6.98 4.66
C THR A 131 -12.62 -6.76 3.33
N GLY A 132 -13.13 -7.82 2.71
CA GLY A 132 -13.85 -7.76 1.44
C GLY A 132 -15.16 -6.97 1.54
N ILE A 133 -15.96 -7.17 2.59
CA ILE A 133 -17.21 -6.44 2.80
C ILE A 133 -16.92 -4.96 3.03
N VAL A 134 -15.99 -4.61 3.93
CA VAL A 134 -15.67 -3.21 4.24
C VAL A 134 -15.12 -2.49 3.00
N THR A 135 -14.19 -3.14 2.29
CA THR A 135 -13.61 -2.57 1.06
C THR A 135 -14.66 -2.44 -0.04
N GLY A 136 -15.51 -3.46 -0.22
CA GLY A 136 -16.56 -3.49 -1.22
C GLY A 136 -17.61 -2.40 -1.00
N ILE A 137 -18.03 -2.17 0.25
CA ILE A 137 -18.95 -1.06 0.60
C ILE A 137 -18.31 0.29 0.26
N ALA A 138 -17.04 0.49 0.60
CA ALA A 138 -16.35 1.75 0.30
C ALA A 138 -16.24 1.99 -1.22
N VAL A 139 -15.86 0.97 -1.98
CA VAL A 139 -15.80 1.02 -3.45
C VAL A 139 -17.19 1.28 -4.07
N ALA A 140 -18.24 0.62 -3.56
CA ALA A 140 -19.61 0.88 -4.00
C ALA A 140 -20.06 2.32 -3.67
N GLY A 141 -19.58 2.90 -2.56
CA GLY A 141 -19.77 4.30 -2.22
C GLY A 141 -19.24 5.25 -3.29
N VAL A 142 -18.06 4.95 -3.87
CA VAL A 142 -17.47 5.75 -4.96
C VAL A 142 -18.34 5.69 -6.20
N PHE A 143 -18.68 4.49 -6.67
CA PHE A 143 -19.48 4.33 -7.89
C PHE A 143 -20.92 4.85 -7.77
N SER A 144 -21.49 4.86 -6.56
CA SER A 144 -22.81 5.41 -6.31
C SER A 144 -22.83 6.92 -6.04
N GLY A 145 -21.66 7.58 -5.98
CA GLY A 145 -21.53 9.01 -5.68
C GLY A 145 -21.80 9.40 -4.23
N HIS A 146 -21.85 8.44 -3.29
CA HIS A 146 -22.05 8.70 -1.85
C HIS A 146 -20.74 8.81 -1.06
N PHE A 147 -19.60 8.55 -1.70
CA PHE A 147 -18.30 8.75 -1.07
C PHE A 147 -17.94 10.25 -1.07
N PRO A 148 -17.40 10.82 0.02
CA PRO A 148 -17.09 12.24 0.08
C PRO A 148 -16.09 12.66 -1.01
N ASP A 149 -16.24 13.87 -1.52
CA ASP A 149 -15.30 14.43 -2.48
C ASP A 149 -13.91 14.51 -1.88
N ALA A 150 -12.94 13.99 -2.62
CA ALA A 150 -11.54 13.95 -2.24
C ALA A 150 -10.68 14.92 -3.07
N PHE A 151 -11.18 15.33 -4.23
CA PHE A 151 -10.55 16.32 -5.11
C PHE A 151 -11.62 17.10 -5.87
N ILE A 152 -11.39 18.40 -6.10
CA ILE A 152 -12.24 19.26 -6.93
C ILE A 152 -11.33 19.95 -7.95
N ASP A 153 -11.61 19.77 -9.25
CA ASP A 153 -10.83 20.39 -10.32
C ASP A 153 -10.81 21.93 -10.16
N GLY A 154 -9.63 22.54 -10.32
CA GLY A 154 -9.41 23.97 -10.09
C GLY A 154 -9.25 24.41 -8.63
N TYR A 155 -9.65 23.58 -7.65
CA TYR A 155 -9.50 23.86 -6.21
C TYR A 155 -8.45 22.96 -5.53
N GLY A 156 -8.23 21.74 -6.03
CA GLY A 156 -7.26 20.79 -5.48
C GLY A 156 -7.89 19.81 -4.48
N LEU A 157 -7.10 19.41 -3.47
CA LEU A 157 -7.52 18.45 -2.43
C LEU A 157 -8.60 19.03 -1.52
N THR A 158 -9.59 18.21 -1.18
CA THR A 158 -10.62 18.60 -0.20
C THR A 158 -10.11 18.45 1.24
N GLN A 159 -10.79 19.10 2.19
CA GLN A 159 -10.52 18.92 3.62
C GLN A 159 -10.70 17.47 4.06
N PHE A 160 -11.70 16.77 3.51
CA PHE A 160 -11.92 15.35 3.78
C PHE A 160 -10.69 14.51 3.42
N LYS A 161 -10.09 14.77 2.26
CA LYS A 161 -8.90 14.05 1.80
C LYS A 161 -7.71 14.26 2.74
N VAL A 162 -7.42 15.52 3.05
CA VAL A 162 -6.27 15.90 3.88
C VAL A 162 -6.42 15.35 5.31
N LEU A 163 -7.60 15.49 5.92
CA LEU A 163 -7.86 14.96 7.26
C LEU A 163 -7.73 13.43 7.28
N SER A 164 -8.22 12.76 6.23
CA SER A 164 -8.11 11.31 6.13
C SER A 164 -6.68 10.83 6.12
N GLU A 165 -5.77 11.52 5.43
CA GLU A 165 -4.34 11.17 5.44
C GLU A 165 -3.72 11.32 6.82
N TYR A 166 -4.05 12.36 7.58
CA TYR A 166 -3.58 12.49 8.95
C TYR A 166 -4.10 11.37 9.86
N VAL A 167 -5.33 10.91 9.66
CA VAL A 167 -5.87 9.75 10.39
C VAL A 167 -5.12 8.47 10.00
N ILE A 168 -4.87 8.25 8.71
CA ILE A 168 -4.07 7.14 8.18
C ILE A 168 -2.66 7.13 8.78
N ILE A 169 -1.97 8.26 8.72
CA ILE A 169 -0.62 8.44 9.30
C ILE A 169 -0.65 8.11 10.79
N SER A 170 -1.66 8.61 11.53
CA SER A 170 -1.80 8.34 12.96
C SER A 170 -1.95 6.84 13.26
N MET A 171 -2.77 6.13 12.47
CA MET A 171 -2.91 4.67 12.60
C MET A 171 -1.59 3.92 12.31
N LEU A 172 -0.82 4.37 11.31
CA LEU A 172 0.48 3.78 11.00
C LEU A 172 1.50 4.02 12.12
N ILE A 173 1.54 5.24 12.70
CA ILE A 173 2.39 5.55 13.86
C ILE A 173 2.02 4.67 15.05
N ILE A 174 0.73 4.55 15.38
CA ILE A 174 0.26 3.67 16.46
C ILE A 174 0.68 2.22 16.19
N SER A 175 0.56 1.76 14.95
CA SER A 175 0.98 0.41 14.56
C SER A 175 2.48 0.18 14.75
N ILE A 176 3.33 1.16 14.40
CA ILE A 176 4.78 1.14 14.64
C ILE A 176 5.06 1.05 16.15
N LEU A 177 4.39 1.84 16.97
CA LEU A 177 4.56 1.80 18.43
C LEU A 177 4.18 0.44 18.99
N LEU A 178 2.99 -0.07 18.63
CA LEU A 178 2.49 -1.36 19.11
C LEU A 178 3.39 -2.53 18.71
N ILE A 179 3.87 -2.56 17.46
CA ILE A 179 4.73 -3.64 17.00
C ILE A 179 6.11 -3.57 17.66
N SER A 180 6.63 -2.37 17.94
CA SER A 180 7.95 -2.17 18.57
C SER A 180 8.04 -2.80 19.97
N PHE A 181 6.90 -2.88 20.68
CA PHE A 181 6.83 -3.58 21.98
C PHE A 181 6.63 -5.10 21.85
N ARG A 182 6.46 -5.64 20.64
CA ARG A 182 6.22 -7.06 20.36
C ARG A 182 7.37 -7.71 19.60
N GLN A 183 8.43 -8.06 20.32
CA GLN A 183 9.68 -8.58 19.73
C GLN A 183 9.60 -10.00 19.12
N GLN A 184 8.44 -10.68 19.15
CA GLN A 184 8.34 -12.09 18.75
C GLN A 184 7.61 -12.37 17.42
N ILE A 185 7.13 -11.35 16.71
CA ILE A 185 6.40 -11.58 15.43
C ILE A 185 7.37 -11.79 14.26
N PHE A 186 8.49 -11.06 14.27
CA PHE A 186 9.50 -11.08 13.21
C PHE A 186 10.89 -11.30 13.78
N SER A 187 11.81 -11.78 12.94
CA SER A 187 13.25 -11.65 13.23
C SER A 187 13.65 -10.18 13.36
N VAL A 188 14.78 -9.88 14.00
CA VAL A 188 15.30 -8.50 14.14
C VAL A 188 15.33 -7.78 12.79
N ARG A 189 15.79 -8.45 11.73
CA ARG A 189 15.82 -7.92 10.37
C ARG A 189 14.41 -7.68 9.80
N GLY A 190 13.49 -8.64 9.96
CA GLY A 190 12.10 -8.48 9.50
C GLY A 190 11.40 -7.33 10.22
N HIS A 191 11.63 -7.19 11.52
CA HIS A 191 11.08 -6.09 12.32
C HIS A 191 11.57 -4.73 11.81
N PHE A 192 12.88 -4.60 11.54
CA PHE A 192 13.45 -3.40 10.94
C PHE A 192 12.86 -3.07 9.57
N LEU A 193 12.73 -4.07 8.68
CA LEU A 193 12.15 -3.89 7.34
C LEU A 193 10.68 -3.44 7.42
N PHE A 194 9.89 -4.04 8.31
CA PHE A 194 8.49 -3.69 8.49
C PHE A 194 8.33 -2.26 9.01
N ILE A 195 9.03 -1.88 10.09
CA ILE A 195 8.98 -0.50 10.61
C ILE A 195 9.47 0.50 9.56
N SER A 196 10.53 0.19 8.84
CA SER A 196 11.03 1.05 7.76
C SER A 196 9.98 1.24 6.67
N ALA A 197 9.31 0.17 6.23
CA ALA A 197 8.23 0.26 5.25
C ALA A 197 7.08 1.16 5.72
N LEU A 198 6.66 1.04 6.99
CA LEU A 198 5.63 1.90 7.56
C LEU A 198 6.09 3.37 7.66
N GLY A 199 7.34 3.60 8.07
CA GLY A 199 7.94 4.94 8.12
C GLY A 199 7.99 5.61 6.75
N VAL A 200 8.42 4.88 5.71
CA VAL A 200 8.41 5.39 4.33
C VAL A 200 6.98 5.61 3.83
N THR A 201 6.03 4.75 4.20
CA THR A 201 4.60 4.95 3.88
C THR A 201 4.08 6.25 4.50
N ILE A 202 4.42 6.55 5.76
CA ILE A 202 4.04 7.82 6.40
C ILE A 202 4.62 9.02 5.62
N LEU A 203 5.89 8.96 5.21
CA LEU A 203 6.49 10.02 4.39
C LEU A 203 5.79 10.17 3.04
N SER A 204 5.39 9.07 2.42
CA SER A 204 4.61 9.05 1.18
C SER A 204 3.27 9.76 1.36
N GLU A 205 2.49 9.42 2.40
CA GLU A 205 1.23 10.09 2.70
C GLU A 205 1.41 11.58 3.01
N LEU A 206 2.50 11.97 3.69
CA LEU A 206 2.83 13.38 3.91
C LEU A 206 3.14 14.13 2.60
N MET A 207 3.66 13.47 1.56
CA MET A 207 3.76 14.10 0.25
C MET A 207 2.39 14.22 -0.42
N PHE A 208 1.52 13.23 -0.22
CA PHE A 208 0.17 13.24 -0.78
C PHE A 208 -0.79 14.25 -0.13
N THR A 209 -0.50 14.73 1.09
CA THR A 209 -1.25 15.86 1.69
C THR A 209 -0.87 17.21 1.08
N LEU A 210 0.29 17.31 0.42
CA LEU A 210 0.88 18.58 -0.03
C LEU A 210 0.67 18.85 -1.53
N TYR A 211 0.20 17.89 -2.31
CA TYR A 211 0.05 18.11 -3.75
C TYR A 211 -1.17 18.98 -4.08
N GLN A 212 -0.98 19.89 -5.01
CA GLN A 212 -2.04 20.75 -5.56
C GLN A 212 -2.48 20.30 -6.96
N ASP A 213 -1.57 19.63 -7.67
CA ASP A 213 -1.77 19.07 -9.01
C ASP A 213 -1.46 17.57 -8.96
N VAL A 214 -2.32 16.77 -9.58
CA VAL A 214 -2.13 15.32 -9.72
C VAL A 214 -0.87 14.99 -10.52
N TYR A 215 -0.41 15.88 -11.41
CA TYR A 215 0.84 15.74 -12.14
C TYR A 215 2.03 16.46 -11.46
N GLY A 216 1.85 16.91 -10.22
CA GLY A 216 2.84 17.70 -9.49
C GLY A 216 4.01 16.89 -8.90
N ILE A 217 5.05 17.62 -8.50
CA ILE A 217 6.28 17.06 -7.90
C ILE A 217 6.01 16.31 -6.59
N PHE A 218 5.10 16.80 -5.74
CA PHE A 218 4.74 16.13 -4.49
C PHE A 218 4.00 14.82 -4.74
N ASN A 219 3.12 14.77 -5.75
CA ASN A 219 2.46 13.53 -6.14
C ASN A 219 3.50 12.50 -6.64
N ALA A 220 4.44 12.93 -7.50
CA ALA A 220 5.52 12.06 -7.96
C ALA A 220 6.43 11.56 -6.82
N ALA A 221 6.83 12.44 -5.90
CA ALA A 221 7.61 12.07 -4.72
C ALA A 221 6.88 11.07 -3.82
N GLY A 222 5.57 11.28 -3.61
CA GLY A 222 4.70 10.35 -2.91
C GLY A 222 4.72 8.95 -3.54
N HIS A 223 4.58 8.85 -4.86
CA HIS A 223 4.62 7.57 -5.58
C HIS A 223 6.00 6.89 -5.50
N VAL A 224 7.11 7.63 -5.61
CA VAL A 224 8.45 7.05 -5.43
C VAL A 224 8.63 6.47 -4.02
N LEU A 225 8.20 7.21 -2.99
CA LEU A 225 8.25 6.72 -1.61
C LEU A 225 7.35 5.49 -1.42
N LYS A 226 6.14 5.48 -2.00
CA LYS A 226 5.26 4.32 -1.99
C LYS A 226 5.94 3.09 -2.60
N LEU A 227 6.61 3.24 -3.74
CA LEU A 227 7.35 2.14 -4.38
C LEU A 227 8.46 1.59 -3.46
N ILE A 228 9.24 2.47 -2.82
CA ILE A 228 10.26 2.08 -1.85
C ILE A 228 9.64 1.29 -0.68
N ALA A 229 8.52 1.75 -0.13
CA ALA A 229 7.82 1.05 0.95
C ALA A 229 7.38 -0.37 0.53
N TYR A 230 6.88 -0.55 -0.68
CA TYR A 230 6.44 -1.85 -1.18
C TYR A 230 7.60 -2.79 -1.49
N LEU A 231 8.75 -2.27 -1.95
CA LEU A 231 9.98 -3.07 -2.08
C LEU A 231 10.42 -3.58 -0.70
N LEU A 232 10.41 -2.73 0.34
CA LEU A 232 10.73 -3.15 1.71
C LEU A 232 9.79 -4.24 2.24
N LEU A 233 8.49 -4.15 1.94
CA LEU A 233 7.52 -5.20 2.26
C LEU A 233 7.82 -6.50 1.51
N LEU A 234 8.15 -6.43 0.22
CA LEU A 234 8.52 -7.62 -0.56
C LEU A 234 9.74 -8.34 0.05
N HIS A 235 10.76 -7.58 0.45
CA HIS A 235 11.93 -8.11 1.16
C HIS A 235 11.54 -8.76 2.49
N LEU A 236 10.66 -8.13 3.27
CA LEU A 236 10.15 -8.71 4.52
C LEU A 236 9.59 -10.13 4.29
N PHE A 237 8.70 -10.28 3.31
CA PHE A 237 8.09 -11.58 3.00
C PHE A 237 9.09 -12.60 2.47
N HIS A 238 10.02 -12.17 1.61
CA HIS A 238 11.09 -13.04 1.11
C HIS A 238 11.93 -13.63 2.26
N PHE A 239 12.39 -12.79 3.19
CA PHE A 239 13.20 -13.25 4.32
C PHE A 239 12.41 -14.02 5.38
N TYR A 240 11.13 -13.72 5.55
CA TYR A 240 10.28 -14.40 6.52
C TYR A 240 9.99 -15.86 6.10
N TYR A 241 9.68 -16.09 4.82
CA TYR A 241 9.28 -17.42 4.34
C TYR A 241 10.42 -18.30 3.84
N ASN A 242 11.54 -17.75 3.33
CA ASN A 242 12.68 -18.55 2.90
C ASN A 242 13.55 -19.11 4.04
N ARG A 243 13.31 -18.70 5.30
CA ARG A 243 13.96 -19.31 6.47
C ARG A 243 13.19 -20.50 7.06
N GLY A 244 12.02 -20.82 6.50
CA GLY A 244 11.22 -21.98 6.90
C GLY A 244 11.49 -23.26 6.08
N SER A 245 12.42 -23.20 5.11
CA SER A 245 12.85 -24.31 4.24
C SER A 245 14.33 -24.59 4.41
#